data_AF-A0AAD9JGN2-F1
#
_entry.id   AF-A0AAD9JGN2-F1
#
_cell.length_a   1.000
_cell.length_b   1.000
_cell.length_c   1.000
_cell.angle_alpha   90.00
_cell.angle_beta   90.00
_cell.angle_gamma   90.00
#
_symmetry.space_group_name_H-M   'P 1'
#
loop_
_entity.id
_entity.type
_entity.pdbx_description
1 polymer ?
#
loop_
_entity_poly.entity_id
_entity_poly.type
_entity_poly.pdbx_seq_one_letter_code
_entity_poly.pdbx_strand_id
1 'polypeptide(L)'
;NYKHDIIIGTDQNFIYIKRDQHKNTHVLQDIFITNGFLPTITKFTRITHESATLIENIYVSTKRKPYIHSDILDVNISDHLPVIICVGCDIRINKNKPKITMSRNINETAKSKINTLKSTSF
;
A
#
# COMPACT_ATOMS: atom_id res chain seq x y z
N ASN A 1 -1.45 -3.50 25.67
CA ASN A 1 -2.26 -4.00 24.53
C ASN A 1 -2.00 -3.17 23.30
N TYR A 2 -0.99 -3.53 22.50
CA TYR A 2 -0.81 -2.91 21.19
C TYR A 2 -1.87 -3.46 20.24
N LYS A 3 -2.82 -2.60 19.83
CA LYS A 3 -3.81 -2.92 18.79
C LYS A 3 -3.16 -2.57 17.45
N HIS A 4 -2.66 -3.57 16.74
CA HIS A 4 -2.06 -3.40 15.42
C HIS A 4 -3.09 -3.63 14.32
N ASP A 5 -2.97 -2.89 13.22
CA ASP A 5 -3.58 -3.27 11.95
C ASP A 5 -2.73 -4.38 11.33
N ILE A 6 -3.36 -5.42 10.80
CA ILE A 6 -2.69 -6.61 10.28
C ILE A 6 -3.03 -6.79 8.80
N ILE A 7 -2.02 -7.09 8.01
CA ILE A 7 -2.13 -7.41 6.58
C ILE A 7 -1.48 -8.78 6.36
N ILE A 8 -2.19 -9.70 5.71
CA ILE A 8 -1.72 -11.06 5.42
C ILE A 8 -1.83 -11.29 3.91
N GLY A 9 -0.70 -11.44 3.22
CA GLY A 9 -0.68 -11.88 1.82
C GLY A 9 -0.49 -13.40 1.75
N THR A 10 -1.23 -14.06 0.87
CA THR A 10 -1.17 -15.51 0.71
C THR A 10 -1.28 -15.93 -0.75
N ASP A 11 -0.50 -16.92 -1.16
CA ASP A 11 -0.83 -17.82 -2.27
C ASP A 11 -1.32 -19.14 -1.65
N GLN A 12 -2.60 -19.43 -1.85
CA GLN A 12 -3.24 -20.57 -1.19
C GLN A 12 -3.42 -21.76 -2.13
N ASN A 13 -3.13 -21.58 -3.42
CA ASN A 13 -3.29 -22.58 -4.47
C ASN A 13 -4.66 -23.29 -4.49
N PHE A 14 -5.74 -22.62 -4.07
CA PHE A 14 -7.12 -23.08 -4.22
C PHE A 14 -8.00 -22.00 -4.83
N ILE A 15 -8.99 -22.41 -5.62
CA ILE A 15 -9.84 -21.49 -6.39
C ILE A 15 -10.92 -20.89 -5.49
N TYR A 16 -10.79 -19.59 -5.21
CA TYR A 16 -11.64 -18.84 -4.29
C TYR A 16 -13.12 -18.82 -4.69
N ILE A 17 -13.40 -18.78 -6.01
CA ILE A 17 -14.77 -18.71 -6.57
C ILE A 17 -15.46 -20.08 -6.49
N LYS A 18 -14.72 -21.19 -6.39
CA LYS A 18 -15.26 -22.55 -6.31
C LYS A 18 -15.53 -22.99 -4.86
N ARG A 19 -15.90 -22.05 -3.99
CA ARG A 19 -16.16 -22.28 -2.55
C ARG A 19 -17.18 -23.39 -2.27
N ASP A 20 -18.16 -23.57 -3.15
CA ASP A 20 -19.22 -24.56 -2.98
C ASP A 20 -18.80 -25.97 -3.39
N GLN A 21 -17.66 -26.10 -4.09
CA GLN A 21 -17.17 -27.38 -4.61
C GLN A 21 -16.19 -28.08 -3.63
N HIS A 22 -15.60 -27.34 -2.68
CA HIS A 22 -14.59 -27.86 -1.77
C HIS A 22 -14.84 -27.40 -0.32
N LYS A 23 -15.34 -28.31 0.52
CA LYS A 23 -15.68 -28.01 1.92
C LYS A 23 -14.54 -27.34 2.72
N ASN A 24 -13.29 -27.75 2.49
CA ASN A 24 -12.14 -27.24 3.24
C ASN A 24 -11.77 -25.79 2.88
N THR A 25 -11.98 -25.35 1.63
CA THR A 25 -11.66 -23.98 1.20
C THR A 25 -12.65 -22.98 1.81
N HIS A 26 -13.92 -23.40 1.93
CA HIS A 26 -14.96 -22.65 2.64
C HIS A 26 -14.61 -22.43 4.11
N VAL A 27 -14.17 -23.48 4.81
CA VAL A 27 -13.79 -23.39 6.24
C VAL A 27 -12.66 -22.37 6.44
N LEU A 28 -11.66 -22.35 5.57
CA LEU A 28 -10.56 -21.40 5.70
C LEU A 28 -11.04 -19.95 5.51
N GLN A 29 -11.88 -19.69 4.51
CA GLN A 29 -12.47 -18.36 4.30
C GLN A 29 -13.32 -17.92 5.50
N ASP A 30 -14.14 -18.82 6.05
CA ASP A 30 -14.93 -18.55 7.25
C ASP A 30 -14.04 -18.22 8.44
N ILE A 31 -12.93 -18.94 8.63
CA ILE A 31 -11.96 -18.65 9.69
C ILE A 31 -11.40 -17.23 9.52
N PHE A 32 -10.98 -16.82 8.32
CA PHE A 32 -10.51 -15.45 8.09
C PHE A 32 -11.60 -14.42 8.43
N ILE A 33 -12.79 -14.57 7.85
CA ILE A 33 -13.89 -13.61 8.02
C ILE A 33 -14.33 -13.50 9.49
N THR A 34 -14.51 -14.63 10.18
CA THR A 34 -14.92 -14.67 11.59
C THR A 34 -13.87 -14.11 12.54
N ASN A 35 -12.59 -14.17 12.18
CA ASN A 35 -11.50 -13.52 12.92
C ASN A 35 -11.29 -12.05 12.50
N GLY A 36 -12.16 -11.48 11.68
CA GLY A 36 -12.13 -10.08 11.27
C GLY A 36 -11.07 -9.76 10.22
N PHE A 37 -10.69 -10.75 9.41
CA PHE A 37 -9.83 -10.59 8.24
C PHE A 37 -10.67 -10.59 6.98
N LEU A 38 -10.69 -9.47 6.27
CA LEU A 38 -11.45 -9.32 5.04
C LEU A 38 -10.53 -9.50 3.83
N PRO A 39 -10.89 -10.35 2.85
CA PRO A 39 -10.17 -10.41 1.58
C PRO A 39 -10.35 -9.08 0.83
N THR A 40 -9.32 -8.66 0.09
CA THR A 40 -9.34 -7.38 -0.63
C THR A 40 -9.53 -7.54 -2.13
N ILE A 41 -9.05 -8.63 -2.74
CA ILE A 41 -9.13 -8.84 -4.19
C ILE A 41 -10.24 -9.83 -4.59
N THR A 42 -10.93 -9.51 -5.68
CA THR A 42 -11.96 -10.35 -6.31
C THR A 42 -11.68 -10.68 -7.79
N LYS A 43 -10.58 -10.15 -8.35
CA LYS A 43 -10.12 -10.39 -9.73
C LYS A 43 -9.20 -11.62 -9.79
N PHE A 44 -9.07 -12.26 -10.94
CA PHE A 44 -8.18 -13.42 -11.12
C PHE A 44 -6.71 -13.04 -10.92
N THR A 45 -5.98 -13.82 -10.13
CA THR A 45 -4.57 -13.58 -9.78
C THR A 45 -3.62 -14.53 -10.47
N ARG A 46 -4.09 -15.67 -11.00
CA ARG A 46 -3.28 -16.55 -11.85
C ARG A 46 -3.94 -16.72 -13.22
N ILE A 47 -3.18 -16.46 -14.27
CA ILE A 47 -3.57 -16.67 -15.66
C ILE A 47 -2.63 -17.71 -16.29
N THR A 48 -3.21 -18.82 -16.73
CA THR A 48 -2.54 -19.85 -17.52
C THR A 48 -3.05 -19.81 -18.97
N HIS A 49 -2.50 -20.65 -19.84
CA HIS A 49 -2.97 -20.79 -21.22
C HIS A 49 -4.42 -21.29 -21.32
N GLU A 50 -4.91 -21.99 -20.30
CA GLU A 50 -6.23 -22.63 -20.27
C GLU A 50 -7.24 -21.95 -19.33
N SER A 51 -6.79 -21.16 -18.35
CA SER A 51 -7.68 -20.70 -17.28
C SER A 51 -7.23 -19.42 -16.60
N ALA A 52 -8.19 -18.71 -15.99
CA ALA A 52 -7.93 -17.63 -15.04
C ALA A 52 -8.53 -18.01 -13.68
N THR A 53 -7.73 -17.91 -12.62
CA THR A 53 -8.12 -18.35 -11.27
C THR A 53 -7.74 -17.30 -10.22
N LEU A 54 -8.61 -17.11 -9.22
CA LEU A 54 -8.32 -16.32 -8.03
C LEU A 54 -7.83 -17.28 -6.96
N ILE A 55 -6.53 -17.26 -6.66
CA ILE A 55 -5.88 -18.16 -5.69
C ILE A 55 -4.98 -17.44 -4.69
N GLU A 56 -4.68 -16.17 -4.95
CA GLU A 56 -4.02 -15.27 -4.01
C GLU A 56 -5.04 -14.30 -3.41
N ASN A 57 -4.80 -13.88 -2.18
CA ASN A 57 -5.53 -12.77 -1.59
C ASN A 57 -4.65 -12.01 -0.62
N ILE A 58 -4.98 -10.74 -0.42
CA ILE A 58 -4.46 -9.94 0.68
C ILE A 58 -5.61 -9.72 1.65
N TYR A 59 -5.45 -10.23 2.86
CA TYR A 59 -6.41 -10.07 3.93
C TYR A 59 -6.03 -8.92 4.84
N VAL A 60 -7.02 -8.14 5.25
CA VAL A 60 -6.84 -7.00 6.13
C VAL A 60 -7.70 -7.12 7.38
N SER A 61 -7.09 -6.89 8.54
CA SER A 61 -7.80 -6.67 9.79
C SER A 61 -7.37 -5.34 10.37
N THR A 62 -8.28 -4.38 10.36
CA THR A 62 -8.02 -3.01 10.82
C THR A 62 -9.18 -2.51 11.66
N LYS A 63 -8.85 -1.79 12.75
CA LYS A 63 -9.86 -1.15 13.60
C LYS A 63 -10.21 0.26 13.15
N ARG A 64 -9.27 0.87 12.42
CA ARG A 64 -9.55 2.12 11.72
C ARG A 64 -10.43 1.75 10.52
N LYS A 65 -11.18 2.68 9.96
CA LYS A 65 -11.81 2.48 8.65
C LYS A 65 -10.88 3.09 7.59
N PRO A 66 -9.67 2.55 7.36
CA PRO A 66 -8.79 3.14 6.36
C PRO A 66 -9.46 3.01 5.01
N TYR A 67 -9.16 3.95 4.13
CA TYR A 67 -9.41 3.75 2.72
C TYR A 67 -8.54 2.58 2.25
N ILE A 68 -9.17 1.47 1.86
CA ILE A 68 -8.46 0.30 1.33
C ILE A 68 -8.83 0.19 -0.14
N HIS A 69 -7.81 0.15 -0.98
CA HIS A 69 -7.94 -0.14 -2.39
C HIS A 69 -6.98 -1.25 -2.75
N SER A 70 -7.41 -2.19 -3.58
CA SER A 70 -6.56 -3.28 -4.07
C SER A 70 -6.77 -3.47 -5.55
N ASP A 71 -5.70 -3.81 -6.23
CA ASP A 71 -5.74 -4.07 -7.67
C ASP A 71 -4.70 -5.13 -8.06
N ILE A 72 -4.70 -5.48 -9.33
CA ILE A 72 -3.77 -6.42 -9.94
C ILE A 72 -2.87 -5.66 -10.90
N LEU A 73 -1.57 -5.95 -10.85
CA LEU A 73 -0.64 -5.48 -11.85
C LEU A 73 -0.62 -6.47 -13.03
N ASP A 74 -1.04 -6.01 -14.19
CA ASP A 74 -0.95 -6.77 -15.43
C ASP A 74 0.48 -6.72 -15.97
N VAL A 75 1.29 -7.69 -15.54
CA VAL A 75 2.70 -7.82 -15.92
C VAL A 75 2.99 -9.26 -16.36
N ASN A 76 3.59 -9.41 -17.54
CA ASN A 76 3.92 -10.72 -18.10
C ASN A 76 5.30 -11.19 -17.62
N ILE A 77 5.40 -11.52 -16.33
CA ILE A 77 6.63 -12.04 -15.69
C ILE A 77 6.45 -13.43 -15.06
N SER A 78 5.20 -13.83 -14.83
CA SER A 78 4.78 -15.11 -14.25
C SER A 78 3.33 -15.36 -14.66
N ASP A 79 2.88 -16.62 -14.55
CA ASP A 79 1.46 -16.98 -14.60
C ASP A 79 0.69 -16.40 -13.40
N HIS A 80 1.37 -16.03 -12.32
CA HIS A 80 0.81 -15.25 -11.21
C HIS A 80 0.97 -13.74 -11.46
N LEU A 81 -0.14 -13.01 -11.27
CA LEU A 81 -0.23 -11.57 -11.35
C LEU A 81 -0.07 -10.95 -9.95
N PRO A 82 0.84 -9.98 -9.77
CA PRO A 82 1.03 -9.32 -8.48
C PRO A 82 -0.23 -8.63 -7.99
N VAL A 83 -0.62 -8.93 -6.75
CA VAL A 83 -1.70 -8.23 -6.05
C VAL A 83 -1.13 -7.05 -5.27
N ILE A 84 -1.68 -5.86 -5.49
CA ILE A 84 -1.31 -4.66 -4.76
C ILE A 84 -2.43 -4.23 -3.82
N ILE A 85 -2.03 -3.63 -2.70
CA ILE A 85 -2.94 -2.99 -1.75
C ILE A 85 -2.43 -1.61 -1.37
N CYS A 86 -3.32 -0.62 -1.41
CA CYS A 86 -3.12 0.71 -0.89
C CYS A 86 -3.96 0.86 0.37
N VAL A 87 -3.30 1.14 1.49
CA VAL A 87 -3.95 1.38 2.79
C VAL A 87 -3.75 2.83 3.16
N GLY A 88 -4.85 3.58 3.21
CA GLY A 88 -4.87 4.96 3.65
C GLY A 88 -4.44 5.05 5.10
N CYS A 89 -3.40 5.84 5.36
CA CYS A 89 -2.94 6.13 6.70
C CYS A 89 -3.24 7.60 7.03
N ASP A 90 -3.90 7.84 8.16
CA ASP A 90 -4.00 9.19 8.72
C ASP A 90 -2.61 9.63 9.18
N ILE A 91 -1.88 10.32 8.30
CA ILE A 91 -0.62 10.95 8.66
C ILE A 91 -0.98 12.10 9.60
N ARG A 92 -0.86 11.87 10.91
CA ARG A 92 -0.90 12.95 11.91
C ARG A 92 0.34 13.81 11.75
N ILE A 93 0.30 14.75 10.82
CA ILE A 93 1.32 15.79 10.71
C ILE A 93 1.16 16.67 11.95
N ASN A 94 2.11 16.61 12.87
CA ASN A 94 2.11 17.49 14.03
C ASN A 94 2.33 18.94 13.55
N LYS A 95 1.22 19.68 13.35
CA LYS A 95 1.23 21.10 12.96
C LYS A 95 1.91 22.01 14.00
N ASN A 96 2.15 21.50 15.22
CA ASN A 96 2.76 22.25 16.32
C ASN A 96 4.29 22.12 16.36
N LYS A 97 4.93 21.44 15.40
CA LYS A 97 6.39 21.54 15.27
C LYS A 97 6.73 22.93 14.72
N PRO A 98 7.52 23.75 15.44
CA PRO A 98 7.91 25.06 14.94
C PRO A 98 8.62 24.88 13.59
N LYS A 99 8.20 25.66 12.60
CA LYS A 99 8.82 25.68 11.28
C LYS A 99 10.23 26.27 11.42
N ILE A 100 11.24 25.42 11.56
CA ILE A 100 12.63 25.85 11.56
C ILE A 100 12.97 26.33 10.15
N THR A 101 13.05 27.64 9.97
CA THR A 101 13.51 28.26 8.73
C THR A 101 14.94 28.73 8.96
N MET A 102 15.89 28.11 8.27
CA MET A 102 17.28 28.55 8.28
C MET A 102 17.42 29.77 7.38
N SER A 103 17.44 30.96 7.97
CA SER A 103 17.80 32.19 7.26
C SER A 103 19.28 32.50 7.46
N ARG A 104 20.01 32.76 6.37
CA ARG A 104 21.37 33.31 6.46
C ARG A 104 21.27 34.77 6.89
N ASN A 105 22.01 35.16 7.93
CA ASN A 105 22.08 36.56 8.33
C ASN A 105 22.85 37.35 7.26
N ILE A 106 22.15 38.22 6.51
CA ILE A 106 22.76 38.99 5.42
C ILE A 106 23.48 40.19 6.04
N ASN A 107 24.77 40.04 6.33
CA ASN A 107 25.63 41.15 6.73
C ASN A 107 26.07 41.99 5.51
N GLU A 108 26.56 43.20 5.76
CA GLU A 108 26.98 44.12 4.69
C GLU A 108 28.07 43.53 3.79
N THR A 109 28.93 42.68 4.35
CA THR A 109 29.95 41.92 3.60
C THR A 109 29.35 40.92 2.61
N ALA A 110 28.23 40.29 2.95
CA ALA A 110 27.50 39.41 2.04
C ALA A 110 26.77 40.22 0.94
N LYS A 111 26.25 41.40 1.28
CA LYS A 111 25.63 42.32 0.29
C LYS A 111 26.65 42.84 -0.71
N SER A 112 27.84 43.24 -0.25
CA SER A 112 28.90 43.75 -1.14
C SER A 112 29.36 42.68 -2.13
N LYS A 113 29.57 41.43 -1.69
CA LYS A 113 29.93 40.31 -2.58
C LYS A 113 28.86 40.00 -3.63
N ILE A 114 27.57 40.07 -3.28
CA ILE A 114 26.47 39.88 -4.24
C ILE A 114 26.48 41.00 -5.29
N ASN A 115 26.74 42.24 -4.89
CA ASN A 115 26.81 43.36 -5.82
C ASN A 115 28.02 43.25 -6.77
N THR A 116 29.17 42.78 -6.26
CA THR A 116 30.35 42.50 -7.10
C THR A 116 30.09 41.40 -8.13
N LEU A 117 29.31 40.38 -7.78
CA LEU A 117 28.92 39.30 -8.71
C LEU A 117 27.95 39.78 -9.80
N LYS A 118 27.05 40.72 -9.47
CA LYS A 118 26.15 41.34 -10.45
C LYS A 118 26.88 42.28 -11.42
N SER A 119 27.95 42.94 -10.98
CA SER A 119 28.75 43.84 -11.82
C SER A 119 29.81 43.14 -12.68
N THR A 120 30.04 41.83 -12.47
CA THR A 120 31.02 41.03 -13.23
C THR A 120 30.36 40.08 -14.24
N SER A 121 29.04 40.10 -14.35
CA SER A 121 28.30 39.37 -15.38
C SER A 121 28.20 40.26 -16.63
N PHE A 122 29.10 40.03 -17.60
CA PHE A 122 28.98 40.55 -18.98
C PHE A 122 28.01 39.68 -19.78
#